data_AF-A0A522SL28-F1
#
_entry.id   AF-A0A522SL28-F1
#
_cell.length_a   1.000
_cell.length_b   1.000
_cell.length_c   1.000
_cell.angle_alpha   90.00
_cell.angle_beta   90.00
_cell.angle_gamma   90.00
#
_symmetry.space_group_name_H-M   'P 1'
#
loop_
_entity.id
_entity.type
_entity.pdbx_description
1 polymer ?
#
loop_
_entity_poly.entity_id
_entity_poly.type
_entity_poly.pdbx_seq_one_letter_code
_entity_poly.pdbx_strand_id
1 'polypeptide(L)' 'MYKFDFAPVFASFGHLLAGAAVTMELSCGAMLIGLAISVVCAAAKTSRIAPLVWIVNVYVEVIRNT' A
#
# COMPACT_ATOMS: atom_id res chain seq x y z
N MET A 1 29.35 -26.98 -18.70
CA MET A 1 28.41 -27.15 -17.58
C MET A 1 28.31 -25.82 -16.84
N TYR A 2 27.16 -25.15 -16.87
CA TYR A 2 26.93 -23.94 -16.07
C TYR A 2 26.78 -24.34 -14.61
N LYS A 3 27.62 -23.77 -13.74
CA LYS A 3 27.60 -24.05 -12.31
C LYS A 3 27.02 -22.82 -11.63
N PHE A 4 25.88 -22.99 -10.97
CA PHE A 4 25.27 -21.89 -10.22
C PHE A 4 26.22 -21.46 -9.11
N ASP A 5 26.60 -20.18 -9.11
CA ASP A 5 27.43 -19.57 -8.08
C ASP A 5 26.59 -18.63 -7.22
N PHE A 6 26.22 -19.11 -6.03
CA PHE A 6 25.45 -18.37 -5.04
C PHE A 6 26.34 -17.67 -4.00
N ALA A 7 27.67 -17.83 -4.06
CA ALA A 7 28.59 -17.15 -3.16
C ALA A 7 28.38 -15.62 -3.14
N PRO A 8 28.20 -14.91 -4.27
CA PRO A 8 27.92 -13.47 -4.25
C PRO A 8 26.53 -13.12 -3.66
N VAL A 9 25.56 -14.02 -3.76
CA VAL A 9 24.20 -13.84 -3.19
C VAL A 9 24.26 -13.90 -1.67
N PHE A 10 24.97 -14.87 -1.12
CA PHE A 10 25.18 -14.98 0.32
C PHE A 10 26.08 -13.86 0.86
N ALA A 11 27.10 -13.44 0.10
CA ALA A 11 27.92 -12.28 0.46
C ALA A 11 27.10 -10.98 0.54
N SER A 12 26.05 -10.85 -0.28
CA SER A 12 25.16 -9.68 -0.32
C SER A 12 23.84 -9.88 0.42
N PHE A 13 23.72 -10.93 1.23
CA PHE A 13 22.46 -11.32 1.88
C PHE A 13 21.88 -10.20 2.75
N GLY A 14 22.74 -9.41 3.41
CA GLY A 14 22.31 -8.24 4.18
C GLY A 14 21.59 -7.19 3.35
N HIS A 15 22.01 -6.97 2.09
CA HIS A 15 21.36 -6.02 1.19
C HIS A 15 19.99 -6.54 0.71
N LEU A 16 19.89 -7.85 0.48
CA LEU A 16 18.62 -8.50 0.16
C LEU A 16 17.62 -8.41 1.32
N LEU A 17 18.09 -8.65 2.54
CA LEU A 17 17.27 -8.53 3.74
C LEU A 17 16.84 -7.08 3.99
N ALA A 18 17.72 -6.11 3.76
CA ALA A 18 17.37 -4.69 3.83
C ALA A 18 16.28 -4.32 2.81
N GLY A 19 16.40 -4.79 1.56
CA GLY A 19 15.37 -4.57 0.54
C GLY A 19 14.02 -5.21 0.90
N ALA A 20 14.05 -6.41 1.49
CA ALA A 20 12.85 -7.08 2.00
C ALA A 20 12.20 -6.28 3.15
N ALA A 21 13.01 -5.77 4.08
CA ALA A 21 12.52 -4.93 5.18
C ALA A 21 11.88 -3.63 4.67
N VAL A 22 12.51 -2.95 3.69
CA VAL A 22 11.95 -1.74 3.07
C VAL A 22 10.61 -2.03 2.39
N THR A 23 10.49 -3.17 1.68
CA THR A 23 9.22 -3.56 1.05
C THR A 23 8.12 -3.79 2.09
N MET A 24 8.47 -4.39 3.23
CA MET A 24 7.53 -4.60 4.33
C MET A 24 7.10 -3.28 4.96
N GLU A 25 8.03 -2.34 5.18
CA GLU A 25 7.75 -1.00 5.69
C GLU A 25 6.82 -0.23 4.75
N LEU A 26 7.14 -0.20 3.45
CA LEU A 26 6.32 0.44 2.44
C LEU A 26 4.91 -0.16 2.38
N SER A 27 4.79 -1.49 2.44
CA SER A 27 3.51 -2.19 2.43
C SER A 27 2.69 -1.83 3.67
N CYS A 28 3.31 -1.85 4.85
CA CYS A 28 2.67 -1.48 6.11
C CYS A 28 2.21 -0.01 6.08
N GLY A 29 3.07 0.90 5.63
CA GLY A 29 2.74 2.32 5.49
C GLY A 29 1.58 2.55 4.51
N ALA A 30 1.60 1.89 3.36
CA ALA A 30 0.52 1.96 2.38
C ALA A 30 -0.82 1.44 2.94
N MET A 31 -0.80 0.33 3.69
CA MET A 31 -1.99 -0.22 4.33
C MET A 31 -2.56 0.73 5.38
N LEU A 32 -1.71 1.31 6.23
CA LEU A 32 -2.12 2.26 7.27
C LEU A 32 -2.73 3.53 6.66
N ILE A 33 -2.08 4.09 5.64
CA ILE A 33 -2.57 5.28 4.94
C ILE A 33 -3.90 4.96 4.24
N GLY A 34 -3.97 3.85 3.51
CA GLY A 34 -5.19 3.41 2.84
C GLY A 34 -6.35 3.19 3.81
N LEU A 35 -6.07 2.62 4.99
CA LEU A 35 -7.04 2.43 6.06
C LEU A 35 -7.52 3.76 6.65
N ALA A 36 -6.60 4.68 6.96
CA ALA A 36 -6.95 6.01 7.47
C ALA A 36 -7.86 6.77 6.48
N ILE A 37 -7.50 6.78 5.19
CA ILE A 37 -8.30 7.40 4.13
C ILE A 37 -9.68 6.74 4.04
N SER A 38 -9.74 5.40 4.09
CA SER A 38 -11.00 4.65 4.03
C SER A 38 -11.92 4.96 5.20
N VAL A 39 -11.38 5.06 6.42
CA VAL A 39 -12.14 5.41 7.63
C VAL A 39 -12.70 6.83 7.53
N VAL A 40 -11.90 7.80 7.07
CA VAL A 40 -12.36 9.18 6.86
C VAL A 40 -13.46 9.23 5.80
N CYS A 41 -13.31 8.49 4.70
CA CYS A 41 -14.34 8.37 3.66
C CYS A 41 -15.63 7.77 4.22
N ALA A 42 -15.55 6.72 5.03
CA ALA A 42 -16.73 6.09 5.66
C ALA A 42 -17.44 7.05 6.65
N ALA A 43 -16.67 7.81 7.43
CA ALA A 43 -17.20 8.83 8.34
C ALA A 43 -17.87 9.99 7.57
N ALA A 44 -17.24 10.46 6.49
CA ALA A 44 -17.83 11.47 5.60
C ALA A 44 -19.13 10.97 4.96
N LYS A 45 -19.21 9.68 4.61
CA LYS A 45 -20.43 9.04 4.08
C LYS A 45 -21.58 8.98 5.09
N THR A 46 -21.27 8.94 6.39
CA THR A 46 -22.25 9.00 7.50
C THR A 46 -22.76 10.43 7.74
N SER A 47 -22.08 11.45 7.23
CA SER A 47 -22.50 12.84 7.39
C SER A 47 -23.69 13.16 6.49
N ARG A 48 -24.68 13.91 6.99
CA ARG A 48 -25.92 14.28 6.27
C ARG A 48 -25.71 15.29 5.12
N ILE A 49 -24.45 15.65 4.80
CA ILE A 49 -24.08 16.66 3.82
C ILE A 49 -23.95 15.98 2.45
N ALA A 50 -25.02 15.99 1.67
CA ALA A 50 -25.14 15.36 0.36
C ALA A 50 -23.95 15.59 -0.61
N PRO A 51 -23.38 16.81 -0.77
CA PRO A 51 -22.26 17.00 -1.69
C PRO A 51 -20.95 16.35 -1.20
N LEU A 52 -20.75 16.20 0.10
CA LEU A 52 -19.54 15.59 0.66
C LEU A 52 -19.54 14.07 0.42
N VAL A 53 -20.70 13.44 0.55
CA VAL A 53 -20.93 12.03 0.23
C VAL A 53 -20.69 11.75 -1.26
N TRP A 54 -21.11 12.68 -2.13
CA TRP A 54 -20.93 12.55 -3.57
C TRP A 54 -19.45 12.57 -3.99
N ILE A 55 -18.66 13.53 -3.48
CA ILE A 55 -17.22 13.61 -3.76
C ILE A 55 -16.49 12.34 -3.31
N VAL A 56 -16.82 11.82 -2.11
CA VAL A 56 -16.23 10.59 -1.60
C VAL A 56 -16.58 9.38 -2.45
N ASN A 57 -17.83 9.27 -2.92
CA ASN A 57 -18.22 8.20 -3.83
C ASN A 57 -17.43 8.27 -5.14
N VAL A 58 -17.33 9.43 -5.79
CA VAL A 58 -16.55 9.61 -7.02
C VAL A 58 -15.08 9.22 -6.80
N TYR A 59 -14.48 9.67 -5.69
CA TYR A 59 -13.10 9.32 -5.34
C TYR A 59 -12.91 7.80 -5.19
N VAL A 60 -13.81 7.13 -4.46
CA VAL A 60 -13.75 5.67 -4.26
C VAL A 60 -14.02 4.91 -5.55
N GLU A 61 -14.94 5.39 -6.39
CA GLU A 61 -15.31 4.80 -7.68
C GLU A 61 -14.13 4.85 -8.65
N VAL A 62 -13.46 6.00 -8.76
CA VAL A 62 -12.23 6.17 -9.56
C VAL A 62 -11.12 5.24 -9.08
N ILE A 63 -10.91 5.10 -7.76
CA ILE A 63 -9.87 4.20 -7.21
C ILE A 63 -10.22 2.72 -7.37
N ARG A 64 -11.50 2.36 -7.22
CA ARG A 64 -11.98 0.99 -7.42
C ARG A 64 -12.14 0.61 -8.89
N ASN A 65 -12.03 1.59 -9.80
CA ASN A 65 -12.24 1.42 -11.23
C ASN A 65 -13.52 0.62 -11.53
N THR A 66 -14.60 1.01 -10.87
CA THR A 66 -15.98 0.59 -11.18
C THR A 66 -16.62 1.70 -12.00
#